data_AF-A0A8K0D549-F1
#
_entry.id   AF-A0A8K0D549-F1
#
_cell.length_a   1.000
_cell.length_b   1.000
_cell.length_c   1.000
_cell.angle_alpha   90.00
_cell.angle_beta   90.00
_cell.angle_gamma   90.00
#
_symmetry.space_group_name_H-M   'P 1'
#
loop_
_entity.id
_entity.type
_entity.pdbx_description
1 polymer ?
#
loop_
_entity_poly.entity_id
_entity_poly.type
_entity_poly.pdbx_seq_one_letter_code
_entity_poly.pdbx_strand_id
1 'polypeptide(L)'
;MGTRLDQEKEKQKAYAKAVYRMGELIVHRVLRPWLYIDATYFFTSQYWEKKKVVNFLHKFSNSVIRERKTSFREGDEIKKSVEDDFNAKKRLAMLDLLIAAQKAGASISDEGIREEVDTFMFEGHDTTAMSICFTMLLLANHRKIQDKIMEELQDIFEDSDRLPNYQDLQNMTYLEMVIKESLRMYPSVPLIARVTDEDIHTKSGYVVPGSMFVHIYIYDLHHNPKLYPDPEKFDPERFLPENCQKRHPFAYLPFSAGPRNCIGQKFAMLEIKTVISTVLRKFILEPIDTPADIVLIMDLIIRSKNGIRVNFKPRH
;
A
#
# COMPACT_ATOMS: atom_id res chain seq x y z
N MET A 1 13.76 -2.17 2.96
CA MET A 1 14.70 -1.86 4.06
C MET A 1 16.10 -2.50 3.93
N GLY A 2 16.38 -3.31 2.90
CA GLY A 2 17.73 -3.90 2.74
C GLY A 2 18.06 -5.01 3.74
N THR A 3 17.08 -5.43 4.55
CA THR A 3 17.18 -6.50 5.53
C THR A 3 16.31 -7.68 5.08
N ARG A 4 16.81 -8.91 5.25
CA ARG A 4 16.03 -10.14 5.04
C ARG A 4 15.50 -10.60 6.38
N LEU A 5 14.18 -10.60 6.54
CA LEU A 5 13.53 -11.01 7.78
C LEU A 5 13.11 -12.50 7.77
N ASP A 6 13.50 -13.26 6.74
CA ASP A 6 12.98 -14.61 6.42
C ASP A 6 13.18 -15.64 7.54
N GLN A 7 14.17 -15.41 8.42
CA GLN A 7 14.51 -16.29 9.53
C GLN A 7 13.69 -16.01 10.81
N GLU A 8 12.85 -14.96 10.83
CA GLU A 8 12.16 -14.48 12.03
C GLU A 8 10.64 -14.34 11.86
N LYS A 9 9.99 -15.35 11.26
CA LYS A 9 8.54 -15.36 10.98
C LYS A 9 7.67 -15.00 12.20
N GLU A 10 8.02 -15.46 13.39
CA GLU A 10 7.27 -15.15 14.61
C GLU A 10 7.40 -13.68 15.01
N LYS A 11 8.57 -13.05 14.81
CA LYS A 11 8.72 -11.61 15.04
C LYS A 11 7.95 -10.78 14.03
N GLN A 12 7.91 -11.21 12.76
CA GLN A 12 7.10 -10.55 11.73
C GLN A 12 5.61 -10.59 12.06
N LYS A 13 5.09 -11.76 12.47
CA LYS A 13 3.69 -11.90 12.91
C LYS A 13 3.40 -11.03 14.12
N ALA A 14 4.32 -10.98 15.09
CA ALA A 14 4.18 -10.11 16.27
C ALA A 14 4.17 -8.62 15.89
N TYR A 15 5.02 -8.21 14.93
CA TYR A 15 5.02 -6.85 14.38
C TYR A 15 3.69 -6.52 13.68
N ALA A 16 3.22 -7.36 12.77
CA ALA A 16 1.94 -7.15 12.09
C ALA A 16 0.77 -7.07 13.08
N LYS A 17 0.74 -7.94 14.10
CA LYS A 17 -0.27 -7.88 15.16
C LYS A 17 -0.20 -6.59 15.97
N ALA A 18 1.01 -6.09 16.26
CA ALA A 18 1.21 -4.83 16.96
C ALA A 18 0.73 -3.63 16.13
N VAL A 19 0.99 -3.64 14.81
CA VAL A 19 0.47 -2.64 13.87
C VAL A 19 -1.05 -2.62 13.87
N TYR A 20 -1.70 -3.79 13.75
CA TYR A 20 -3.16 -3.89 13.78
C TYR A 20 -3.74 -3.36 15.09
N ARG A 21 -3.14 -3.74 16.22
CA ARG A 21 -3.58 -3.25 17.53
C ARG A 21 -3.40 -1.74 17.66
N MET A 22 -2.33 -1.18 17.08
CA MET A 22 -2.12 0.27 17.06
C MET A 22 -3.20 0.99 16.25
N GLY A 23 -3.57 0.45 15.08
CA GLY A 23 -4.68 0.94 14.26
C GLY A 23 -6.00 1.00 15.02
N GLU A 24 -6.39 -0.11 15.67
CA GLU A 24 -7.59 -0.19 16.51
C GLU A 24 -7.62 0.87 17.61
N LEU A 25 -6.49 1.07 18.31
CA LEU A 25 -6.38 2.08 19.36
C LEU A 25 -6.49 3.51 18.81
N ILE A 26 -5.91 3.78 17.64
CA ILE A 26 -6.01 5.08 16.97
C ILE A 26 -7.45 5.36 16.57
N VAL A 27 -8.10 4.45 15.86
CA VAL A 27 -9.49 4.60 15.42
C VAL A 27 -10.41 4.74 16.63
N HIS A 28 -10.21 3.95 17.68
CA HIS A 28 -10.98 4.07 18.92
C HIS A 28 -10.89 5.47 19.54
N ARG A 29 -9.68 6.06 19.56
CA ARG A 29 -9.44 7.41 20.08
C ARG A 29 -10.04 8.47 19.16
N VAL A 30 -9.83 8.38 17.85
CA VAL A 30 -10.36 9.32 16.84
C VAL A 30 -11.89 9.38 16.86
N LEU A 31 -12.58 8.26 17.08
CA LEU A 31 -14.05 8.25 17.10
C LEU A 31 -14.66 8.74 18.42
N ARG A 32 -13.84 9.12 19.42
CA ARG A 32 -14.29 9.46 20.77
C ARG A 32 -13.69 10.80 21.22
N PRO A 33 -14.38 11.92 20.98
CA PRO A 33 -13.86 13.26 21.30
C PRO A 33 -13.41 13.44 22.76
N TRP A 34 -14.04 12.75 23.72
CA TRP A 34 -13.65 12.79 25.14
C TRP A 34 -12.27 12.17 25.42
N LEU A 35 -11.70 11.42 24.48
CA LEU A 35 -10.33 10.87 24.53
C LEU A 35 -9.31 11.75 23.81
N TYR A 36 -9.70 12.91 23.26
CA TYR A 36 -8.77 13.80 22.57
C TYR A 36 -7.82 14.48 23.55
N ILE A 37 -8.35 14.87 24.72
CA ILE A 37 -7.57 15.49 25.80
C ILE A 37 -6.62 14.45 26.38
N ASP A 38 -5.30 14.70 26.32
CA ASP A 38 -4.31 13.74 26.80
C ASP A 38 -4.46 13.42 28.29
N ALA A 39 -4.88 14.39 29.10
CA ALA A 39 -5.14 14.19 30.52
C ALA A 39 -6.23 13.15 30.77
N THR A 40 -7.35 13.19 30.04
CA THR A 40 -8.42 12.18 30.20
C THR A 40 -8.01 10.84 29.61
N TYR A 41 -7.28 10.85 28.49
CA TYR A 41 -6.77 9.63 27.86
C TYR A 41 -5.76 8.90 28.76
N PHE A 42 -4.89 9.62 29.47
CA PHE A 42 -3.88 9.07 30.39
C PHE A 42 -4.47 8.13 31.44
N PHE A 43 -5.67 8.43 31.95
CA PHE A 43 -6.36 7.61 32.96
C PHE A 43 -7.05 6.37 32.38
N THR A 44 -7.01 6.16 31.06
CA THR A 44 -7.59 4.98 30.42
C THR A 44 -6.60 3.82 30.35
N SER A 45 -7.09 2.58 30.39
CA SER A 45 -6.28 1.38 30.14
C SER A 45 -5.64 1.40 28.74
N GLN A 46 -6.32 2.01 27.78
CA GLN A 46 -5.89 2.13 26.38
C GLN A 46 -4.63 2.98 26.22
N TYR A 47 -4.43 4.01 27.05
CA TYR A 47 -3.18 4.77 27.03
C TYR A 47 -1.96 3.90 27.36
N TRP A 48 -2.08 3.09 28.42
CA TRP A 48 -1.01 2.19 28.84
C TRP A 48 -0.77 1.07 27.83
N GLU A 49 -1.83 0.58 27.20
CA GLU A 49 -1.74 -0.38 26.11
C GLU A 49 -1.04 0.22 24.89
N LYS A 50 -1.46 1.41 24.43
CA LYS A 50 -0.80 2.16 23.35
C LYS A 50 0.68 2.32 23.65
N LYS A 51 1.04 2.72 24.87
CA LYS A 51 2.45 2.89 25.28
C LYS A 51 3.25 1.58 25.16
N LYS A 52 2.67 0.44 25.54
CA LYS A 52 3.31 -0.87 25.37
C LYS A 52 3.51 -1.23 23.90
N VAL A 53 2.48 -1.03 23.07
CA VAL A 53 2.52 -1.32 21.63
C VAL A 53 3.54 -0.44 20.91
N VAL A 54 3.53 0.88 21.16
CA VAL A 54 4.51 1.82 20.60
C VAL A 54 5.94 1.46 21.02
N ASN A 55 6.16 1.14 22.30
CA ASN A 55 7.48 0.70 22.77
C ASN A 55 7.97 -0.57 22.07
N PHE A 56 7.07 -1.50 21.75
CA PHE A 56 7.39 -2.70 21.00
C PHE A 56 7.74 -2.37 19.53
N LEU A 57 6.94 -1.54 18.87
CA LEU A 57 7.19 -1.09 17.49
C LEU A 57 8.54 -0.37 17.37
N HIS A 58 8.82 0.59 18.25
CA HIS A 58 10.12 1.29 18.26
C HIS A 58 11.30 0.33 18.51
N LYS A 59 11.15 -0.65 19.42
CA LYS A 59 12.19 -1.66 19.65
C LYS A 59 12.45 -2.48 18.40
N PHE A 60 11.39 -2.83 17.66
CA PHE A 60 11.51 -3.55 16.40
C PHE A 60 12.28 -2.71 15.37
N SER A 61 11.86 -1.48 15.10
CA SER A 61 12.52 -0.61 14.11
C SER A 61 13.96 -0.28 14.48
N ASN A 62 14.24 -0.02 15.75
CA ASN A 62 15.61 0.17 16.24
C ASN A 62 16.48 -1.09 16.03
N SER A 63 15.91 -2.29 16.17
CA SER A 63 16.64 -3.53 15.92
C SER A 63 17.03 -3.66 14.45
N VAL A 64 16.12 -3.33 13.53
CA VAL A 64 16.35 -3.32 12.07
C VAL A 64 17.43 -2.29 11.70
N ILE A 65 17.33 -1.07 12.24
CA ILE A 65 18.32 -0.01 12.01
C ILE A 65 19.70 -0.43 12.52
N ARG A 66 19.77 -0.99 13.73
CA ARG A 66 21.03 -1.43 14.32
C ARG A 66 21.69 -2.53 13.49
N GLU A 67 20.92 -3.56 13.13
CA GLU A 67 21.41 -4.67 12.30
C GLU A 67 21.91 -4.19 10.94
N ARG A 68 21.18 -3.24 10.32
CA ARG A 68 21.60 -2.66 9.05
C ARG A 68 22.84 -1.80 9.20
N LYS A 69 22.93 -0.93 10.22
CA LYS A 69 24.14 -0.11 10.49
C LYS A 69 25.38 -0.98 10.73
N THR A 70 25.25 -2.14 11.39
CA THR A 70 26.37 -3.07 11.60
C THR A 70 26.78 -3.82 10.32
N SER A 71 25.80 -4.13 9.47
CA SER A 71 26.04 -4.88 8.23
C SER A 71 26.55 -3.97 7.09
N PHE A 72 26.15 -2.70 7.11
CA PHE A 72 26.49 -1.72 6.09
C PHE A 72 27.93 -1.23 6.27
N ARG A 73 28.86 -1.77 5.48
CA ARG A 73 30.28 -1.33 5.45
C ARG A 73 30.49 -0.32 4.33
N GLU A 74 31.39 0.64 4.54
CA GLU A 74 31.76 1.65 3.52
C GLU A 74 32.30 1.04 2.22
N GLY A 75 32.81 -0.20 2.25
CA GLY A 75 33.19 -0.97 1.06
C GLY A 75 32.04 -1.62 0.28
N ASP A 76 30.83 -1.66 0.84
CA ASP A 76 29.65 -2.15 0.12
C ASP A 76 29.24 -1.19 -0.99
N GLU A 77 29.76 0.05 -1.02
CA GLU A 77 29.63 1.01 -2.12
C GLU A 77 30.07 0.41 -3.48
N ILE A 78 31.03 -0.52 -3.52
CA ILE A 78 31.76 -0.89 -4.75
C ILE A 78 31.65 -2.38 -5.20
N LYS A 79 31.14 -3.34 -4.41
CA LYS A 79 31.21 -4.77 -4.81
C LYS A 79 29.88 -5.46 -5.17
N LYS A 80 29.80 -5.84 -6.45
CA LYS A 80 29.02 -6.91 -7.12
C LYS A 80 27.50 -6.78 -7.25
N SER A 81 27.08 -6.42 -8.47
CA SER A 81 26.22 -7.25 -9.32
C SER A 81 26.76 -7.19 -10.75
N VAL A 82 27.49 -8.23 -11.14
CA VAL A 82 27.73 -8.54 -12.55
C VAL A 82 26.40 -9.12 -13.05
N GLU A 83 25.98 -8.70 -14.26
CA GLU A 83 24.75 -9.11 -14.97
C GLU A 83 23.45 -8.44 -14.49
N ASP A 84 23.22 -7.18 -14.89
CA ASP A 84 22.41 -6.88 -16.08
C ASP A 84 22.30 -5.36 -16.30
N ASP A 85 22.41 -5.01 -17.57
CA ASP A 85 22.56 -3.66 -18.10
C ASP A 85 21.23 -2.89 -18.08
N PHE A 86 21.18 -1.75 -17.37
CA PHE A 86 20.38 -0.55 -17.67
C PHE A 86 20.77 0.57 -16.68
N ASN A 87 21.69 1.45 -17.08
CA ASN A 87 22.10 2.69 -16.41
C ASN A 87 22.66 2.54 -14.97
N ALA A 88 23.99 2.39 -14.91
CA ALA A 88 24.83 2.22 -13.72
C ALA A 88 24.89 3.43 -12.74
N LYS A 89 23.74 3.85 -12.19
CA LYS A 89 23.70 4.50 -10.87
C LYS A 89 23.07 3.51 -9.89
N LYS A 90 23.92 2.93 -9.05
CA LYS A 90 23.53 2.02 -7.97
C LYS A 90 22.39 2.62 -7.13
N ARG A 91 21.23 1.99 -7.15
CA ARG A 91 20.09 2.40 -6.34
C ARG A 91 20.22 1.76 -4.96
N LEU A 92 20.58 2.57 -3.98
CA LEU A 92 20.61 2.15 -2.57
C LEU A 92 19.18 1.87 -2.08
N ALA A 93 19.04 0.93 -1.13
CA ALA A 93 17.79 0.77 -0.42
C ALA A 93 17.51 2.03 0.42
N MET A 94 16.24 2.30 0.71
CA MET A 94 15.84 3.51 1.45
C MET A 94 16.61 3.71 2.78
N LEU A 95 16.72 2.67 3.60
CA LEU A 95 17.47 2.75 4.87
C LEU A 95 18.97 3.03 4.65
N ASP A 96 19.55 2.50 3.56
CA ASP A 96 20.94 2.78 3.21
C ASP A 96 21.12 4.23 2.78
N LEU A 97 20.15 4.81 2.07
CA LEU A 97 20.14 6.23 1.71
C LEU A 97 20.11 7.13 2.96
N LEU A 98 19.28 6.79 3.96
CA LEU A 98 19.21 7.55 5.21
C LEU A 98 20.51 7.46 6.01
N ILE A 99 21.09 6.26 6.11
CA ILE A 99 22.38 6.06 6.80
C ILE A 99 23.51 6.78 6.06
N ALA A 100 23.56 6.70 4.73
CA ALA A 100 24.57 7.39 3.94
C ALA A 100 24.43 8.92 4.03
N ALA A 101 23.20 9.45 3.99
CA ALA A 101 22.94 10.87 4.15
C ALA A 101 23.38 11.38 5.54
N GLN A 102 23.08 10.63 6.60
CA GLN A 102 23.54 10.94 7.96
C GLN A 102 25.07 11.00 8.03
N LYS A 103 25.77 10.00 7.44
CA LYS A 103 27.24 9.99 7.37
C LYS A 103 27.82 11.13 6.54
N ALA A 104 27.12 11.54 5.48
CA ALA A 104 27.50 12.66 4.63
C ALA A 104 27.23 14.05 5.27
N GLY A 105 26.76 14.09 6.52
CA GLY A 105 26.54 15.33 7.27
C GLY A 105 25.15 15.95 7.09
N ALA A 106 24.18 15.22 6.53
CA ALA A 106 22.79 15.67 6.53
C ALA A 106 22.27 15.79 7.97
N SER A 107 21.42 16.80 8.22
CA SER A 107 20.78 17.03 9.52
C SER A 107 19.64 16.04 9.76
N ILE A 108 19.97 14.75 9.93
CA ILE A 108 19.02 13.72 10.32
C ILE A 108 19.52 12.99 11.57
N SER A 109 18.75 13.11 12.65
CA SER A 109 19.05 12.43 13.91
C SER A 109 18.72 10.94 13.81
N ASP A 110 19.24 10.13 14.72
CA ASP A 110 18.87 8.71 14.83
C ASP A 110 17.37 8.54 15.09
N GLU A 111 16.76 9.48 15.79
CA GLU A 111 15.31 9.54 15.98
C GLU A 111 14.57 9.80 14.66
N GLY A 112 15.04 10.75 13.84
CA GLY A 112 14.47 11.00 12.51
C GLY A 112 14.58 9.77 11.59
N ILE A 113 15.71 9.05 11.61
CA ILE A 113 15.84 7.79 10.86
C ILE A 113 14.84 6.76 11.37
N ARG A 114 14.65 6.64 12.69
CA ARG A 114 13.67 5.71 13.28
C ARG A 114 12.26 6.05 12.84
N GLU A 115 11.86 7.32 12.87
CA GLU A 115 10.53 7.78 12.46
C GLU A 115 10.25 7.48 10.98
N GLU A 116 11.23 7.71 10.10
CA GLU A 116 11.12 7.33 8.69
C GLU A 116 11.03 5.81 8.51
N VAL A 117 11.81 5.04 9.25
CA VAL A 117 11.72 3.57 9.20
C VAL A 117 10.36 3.08 9.72
N ASP A 118 9.88 3.60 10.84
CA ASP A 118 8.56 3.28 11.40
C ASP A 118 7.45 3.55 10.37
N THR A 119 7.50 4.71 9.72
CA THR A 119 6.53 5.14 8.70
C THR A 119 6.53 4.18 7.51
N PHE A 120 7.68 3.97 6.88
CA PHE A 120 7.75 3.15 5.66
C PHE A 120 7.56 1.65 5.92
N MET A 121 7.94 1.17 7.11
CA MET A 121 7.65 -0.20 7.50
C MET A 121 6.15 -0.45 7.64
N PHE A 122 5.40 0.49 8.20
CA PHE A 122 3.94 0.41 8.26
C PHE A 122 3.32 0.58 6.86
N GLU A 123 3.55 1.71 6.21
CA GLU A 123 2.86 2.09 4.97
C GLU A 123 3.17 1.15 3.80
N GLY A 124 4.40 0.62 3.75
CA GLY A 124 4.88 -0.18 2.63
C GLY A 124 4.33 -1.61 2.55
N HIS A 125 3.81 -2.17 3.64
CA HIS A 125 3.30 -3.55 3.65
C HIS A 125 1.78 -3.62 3.76
N ASP A 126 1.17 -2.87 4.67
CA ASP A 126 -0.23 -3.05 5.05
C ASP A 126 -1.18 -2.61 3.92
N THR A 127 -0.85 -1.49 3.28
CA THR A 127 -1.63 -0.95 2.15
C THR A 127 -1.57 -1.86 0.92
N THR A 128 -0.38 -2.37 0.59
CA THR A 128 -0.15 -3.28 -0.54
C THR A 128 -0.81 -4.64 -0.31
N ALA A 129 -0.71 -5.18 0.90
CA ALA A 129 -1.34 -6.45 1.26
C ALA A 129 -2.87 -6.41 1.04
N MET A 130 -3.54 -5.34 1.47
CA MET A 130 -4.98 -5.20 1.23
C MET A 130 -5.31 -5.09 -0.26
N SER A 131 -4.52 -4.33 -1.03
CA SER A 131 -4.71 -4.26 -2.49
C SER A 131 -4.59 -5.64 -3.15
N ILE A 132 -3.61 -6.46 -2.74
CA ILE A 132 -3.46 -7.84 -3.22
C ILE A 132 -4.69 -8.67 -2.85
N CYS A 133 -5.13 -8.64 -1.59
CA CYS A 133 -6.27 -9.42 -1.12
C CYS A 133 -7.57 -9.09 -1.86
N PHE A 134 -7.90 -7.80 -2.03
CA PHE A 134 -9.10 -7.40 -2.77
C PHE A 134 -8.99 -7.69 -4.27
N THR A 135 -7.80 -7.57 -4.86
CA THR A 135 -7.58 -7.95 -6.26
C THR A 135 -7.81 -9.45 -6.45
N MET A 136 -7.30 -10.29 -5.55
CA MET A 136 -7.55 -11.74 -5.58
C MET A 136 -9.02 -12.08 -5.42
N LEU A 137 -9.74 -11.42 -4.50
CA LEU A 137 -11.19 -11.58 -4.34
C LEU A 137 -11.93 -11.29 -5.66
N LEU A 138 -11.63 -10.15 -6.28
CA LEU A 138 -12.26 -9.73 -7.52
C LEU A 138 -11.93 -10.70 -8.67
N LEU A 139 -10.68 -11.14 -8.78
CA LEU A 139 -10.27 -12.09 -9.81
C LEU A 139 -10.90 -13.48 -9.64
N ALA A 140 -11.04 -13.95 -8.41
CA ALA A 140 -11.72 -15.21 -8.11
C ALA A 140 -13.19 -15.16 -8.56
N ASN A 141 -13.83 -14.00 -8.44
CA ASN A 141 -15.22 -13.78 -8.83
C ASN A 141 -15.39 -13.41 -10.32
N HIS A 142 -14.31 -13.20 -11.09
CA HIS A 142 -14.38 -12.79 -12.49
C HIS A 142 -13.47 -13.63 -13.39
N ARG A 143 -13.89 -14.88 -13.65
CA ARG A 143 -13.10 -15.85 -14.40
C ARG A 143 -12.63 -15.36 -15.78
N LYS A 144 -13.50 -14.69 -16.55
CA LYS A 144 -13.15 -14.15 -17.87
C LYS A 144 -12.02 -13.12 -17.84
N ILE A 145 -11.99 -12.28 -16.79
CA ILE A 145 -10.92 -11.29 -16.60
C ILE A 145 -9.62 -12.02 -16.21
N GLN A 146 -9.73 -13.03 -15.36
CA GLN A 146 -8.60 -13.88 -14.99
C GLN A 146 -7.97 -14.60 -16.20
N ASP A 147 -8.79 -15.10 -17.12
CA ASP A 147 -8.33 -15.76 -18.35
C ASP A 147 -7.65 -14.76 -19.30
N LYS A 148 -8.18 -13.54 -19.48
CA LYS A 148 -7.52 -12.46 -20.24
C LYS A 148 -6.14 -12.08 -19.66
N ILE A 149 -5.99 -12.06 -18.33
CA ILE A 149 -4.66 -11.86 -17.71
C ILE A 149 -3.76 -13.04 -18.04
N MET A 150 -4.27 -14.27 -18.01
CA MET A 150 -3.46 -15.44 -18.33
C MET A 150 -2.96 -15.41 -19.78
N GLU A 151 -3.78 -14.97 -20.73
CA GLU A 151 -3.37 -14.73 -22.13
C GLU A 151 -2.20 -13.74 -22.18
N GLU A 152 -2.33 -12.56 -21.53
CA GLU A 152 -1.24 -11.58 -21.42
C GLU A 152 0.04 -12.18 -20.81
N LEU A 153 -0.10 -13.01 -19.77
CA LEU A 153 1.04 -13.64 -19.11
C LEU A 153 1.67 -14.74 -19.99
N GLN A 154 0.89 -15.47 -20.78
CA GLN A 154 1.42 -16.45 -21.73
C GLN A 154 2.27 -15.76 -22.79
N ASP A 155 1.82 -14.63 -23.33
CA ASP A 155 2.56 -13.85 -24.32
C ASP A 155 3.89 -13.29 -23.76
N ILE A 156 3.92 -12.93 -22.47
CA ILE A 156 5.13 -12.35 -21.84
C ILE A 156 6.15 -13.44 -21.45
N PHE A 157 5.68 -14.60 -20.99
CA PHE A 157 6.55 -15.63 -20.41
C PHE A 157 6.85 -16.80 -21.34
N GLU A 158 6.07 -17.01 -22.41
CA GLU A 158 6.29 -18.10 -23.39
C GLU A 158 6.54 -19.45 -22.71
N ASP A 159 5.67 -19.84 -21.76
CA ASP A 159 5.77 -21.05 -20.92
C ASP A 159 6.99 -21.13 -19.98
N SER A 160 7.73 -20.02 -19.80
CA SER A 160 8.84 -19.96 -18.84
C SER A 160 8.36 -19.81 -17.39
N ASP A 161 8.88 -20.68 -16.52
CA ASP A 161 8.70 -20.62 -15.06
C ASP A 161 9.58 -19.56 -14.36
N ARG A 162 10.30 -18.72 -15.11
CA ARG A 162 11.16 -17.68 -14.54
C ARG A 162 10.36 -16.64 -13.74
N LEU A 163 11.03 -15.99 -12.79
CA LEU A 163 10.47 -14.85 -12.07
C LEU A 163 10.32 -13.63 -13.01
N PRO A 164 9.30 -12.78 -12.80
CA PRO A 164 9.15 -11.54 -13.54
C PRO A 164 10.35 -10.62 -13.30
N ASN A 165 10.93 -10.10 -14.37
CA ASN A 165 11.88 -8.99 -14.33
C ASN A 165 11.13 -7.65 -14.47
N TYR A 166 11.87 -6.54 -14.38
CA TYR A 166 11.26 -5.21 -14.46
C TYR A 166 10.55 -4.94 -15.79
N GLN A 167 11.10 -5.41 -16.92
CA GLN A 167 10.51 -5.21 -18.25
C GLN A 167 9.19 -5.97 -18.40
N ASP A 168 9.11 -7.19 -17.88
CA ASP A 168 7.86 -7.98 -17.87
C ASP A 168 6.76 -7.24 -17.13
N LEU A 169 7.08 -6.69 -15.95
CA LEU A 169 6.12 -5.94 -15.13
C LEU A 169 5.62 -4.68 -15.83
N GLN A 170 6.41 -4.07 -16.72
CA GLN A 170 5.97 -2.96 -17.56
C GLN A 170 5.02 -3.41 -18.67
N ASN A 171 5.23 -4.61 -19.21
CA ASN A 171 4.40 -5.18 -20.28
C ASN A 171 3.07 -5.77 -19.77
N MET A 172 2.92 -6.02 -18.46
CA MET A 172 1.67 -6.42 -17.81
C MET A 172 0.65 -5.26 -17.76
N THR A 173 0.11 -4.89 -18.92
CA THR A 173 -0.79 -3.75 -19.12
C THR A 173 -2.22 -4.04 -18.69
N TYR A 174 -2.77 -5.20 -19.06
CA TYR A 174 -4.12 -5.63 -18.70
C TYR A 174 -4.21 -5.94 -17.21
N LEU A 175 -3.20 -6.64 -16.65
CA LEU A 175 -3.10 -6.80 -15.20
C LEU A 175 -3.02 -5.45 -14.47
N GLU A 176 -2.34 -4.45 -15.03
CA GLU A 176 -2.35 -3.10 -14.44
C GLU A 176 -3.74 -2.49 -14.39
N MET A 177 -4.52 -2.62 -15.47
CA MET A 177 -5.90 -2.13 -15.53
C MET A 177 -6.79 -2.82 -14.49
N VAL A 178 -6.61 -4.12 -14.30
CA VAL A 178 -7.31 -4.92 -13.28
C VAL A 178 -6.96 -4.45 -11.87
N ILE A 179 -5.67 -4.24 -11.57
CA ILE A 179 -5.22 -3.71 -10.28
C ILE A 179 -5.80 -2.31 -10.05
N LYS A 180 -5.85 -1.47 -11.08
CA LYS A 180 -6.42 -0.12 -10.97
C LYS A 180 -7.91 -0.14 -10.69
N GLU A 181 -8.67 -1.00 -11.36
CA GLU A 181 -10.10 -1.16 -11.08
C GLU A 181 -10.36 -1.76 -9.69
N SER A 182 -9.49 -2.68 -9.24
CA SER A 182 -9.52 -3.18 -7.86
C SER A 182 -9.31 -2.06 -6.84
N LEU A 183 -8.30 -1.20 -7.06
CA LEU A 183 -8.04 -0.03 -6.21
C LEU A 183 -9.11 1.06 -6.30
N ARG A 184 -9.90 1.10 -7.39
CA ARG A 184 -11.09 1.96 -7.49
C ARG A 184 -12.20 1.45 -6.56
N MET A 185 -12.50 0.17 -6.62
CA MET A 185 -13.58 -0.43 -5.81
C MET A 185 -13.19 -0.59 -4.34
N TYR A 186 -11.94 -0.91 -4.07
CA TYR A 186 -11.39 -1.14 -2.72
C TYR A 186 -10.08 -0.38 -2.54
N PRO A 187 -10.11 0.96 -2.45
CA PRO A 187 -8.93 1.75 -2.17
C PRO A 187 -8.41 1.41 -0.78
N SER A 188 -7.14 0.97 -0.68
CA SER A 188 -6.53 0.60 0.61
C SER A 188 -6.68 1.72 1.64
N VAL A 189 -6.51 2.98 1.22
CA VAL A 189 -6.77 4.17 2.06
C VAL A 189 -8.05 4.87 1.56
N PRO A 190 -9.20 4.66 2.22
CA PRO A 190 -10.50 5.18 1.74
C PRO A 190 -10.76 6.65 2.08
N LEU A 191 -10.01 7.22 3.03
CA LEU A 191 -10.21 8.58 3.54
C LEU A 191 -8.85 9.22 3.82
N ILE A 192 -8.67 10.46 3.38
CA ILE A 192 -7.54 11.31 3.77
C ILE A 192 -8.05 12.66 4.27
N ALA A 193 -7.25 13.34 5.10
CA ALA A 193 -7.61 14.65 5.64
C ALA A 193 -6.52 15.70 5.39
N ARG A 194 -6.91 16.98 5.40
CA ARG A 194 -6.04 18.15 5.31
C ARG A 194 -6.53 19.23 6.28
N VAL A 195 -5.63 20.11 6.67
CA VAL A 195 -5.99 21.42 7.23
C VAL A 195 -5.66 22.45 6.15
N THR A 196 -6.59 23.34 5.84
CA THR A 196 -6.36 24.43 4.88
C THR A 196 -5.51 25.51 5.54
N ASP A 197 -4.53 26.06 4.81
CA ASP A 197 -3.73 27.18 5.32
C ASP A 197 -4.40 28.53 5.02
N GLU A 198 -5.16 28.59 3.91
CA GLU A 198 -5.83 29.77 3.38
C GLU A 198 -7.23 29.43 2.86
N ASP A 199 -8.02 30.46 2.54
CA ASP A 199 -9.35 30.33 1.96
C ASP A 199 -9.27 29.70 0.55
N ILE A 200 -10.01 28.61 0.35
CA ILE A 200 -10.09 27.90 -0.94
C ILE A 200 -11.43 28.20 -1.60
N HIS A 201 -11.39 28.87 -2.75
CA HIS A 201 -12.55 29.09 -3.60
C HIS A 201 -12.80 27.88 -4.51
N THR A 202 -13.92 27.20 -4.29
CA THR A 202 -14.32 26.03 -5.08
C THR A 202 -14.97 26.43 -6.40
N LYS A 203 -14.92 25.56 -7.41
CA LYS A 203 -15.62 25.76 -8.70
C LYS A 203 -17.14 25.86 -8.55
N SER A 204 -17.70 25.33 -7.46
CA SER A 204 -19.11 25.45 -7.09
C SER A 204 -19.50 26.80 -6.49
N GLY A 205 -18.54 27.72 -6.30
CA GLY A 205 -18.78 29.05 -5.71
C GLY A 205 -18.70 29.10 -4.18
N TYR A 206 -18.50 27.97 -3.50
CA TYR A 206 -18.27 27.94 -2.06
C TYR A 206 -16.84 28.32 -1.70
N VAL A 207 -16.68 28.96 -0.54
CA VAL A 207 -15.38 29.23 0.09
C VAL A 207 -15.19 28.27 1.24
N VAL A 208 -14.08 27.53 1.23
CA VAL A 208 -13.61 26.74 2.37
C VAL A 208 -12.60 27.61 3.13
N PRO A 209 -12.90 28.08 4.35
CA PRO A 209 -12.00 28.98 5.06
C PRO A 209 -10.63 28.35 5.34
N GLY A 210 -9.62 29.21 5.54
CA GLY A 210 -8.35 28.81 6.15
C GLY A 210 -8.55 28.22 7.55
N SER A 211 -7.59 27.39 7.97
CA SER A 211 -7.61 26.62 9.22
C SER A 211 -8.79 25.64 9.35
N MET A 212 -9.37 25.20 8.22
CA MET A 212 -10.47 24.25 8.20
C MET A 212 -9.96 22.83 7.99
N PHE A 213 -10.51 21.88 8.74
CA PHE A 213 -10.25 20.45 8.55
C PHE A 213 -11.12 19.89 7.42
N VAL A 214 -10.47 19.45 6.34
CA VAL A 214 -11.10 18.96 5.11
C VAL A 214 -10.85 17.47 4.97
N HIS A 215 -11.93 16.71 4.82
CA HIS A 215 -11.89 15.29 4.51
C HIS A 215 -12.11 15.04 3.02
N ILE A 216 -11.30 14.16 2.44
CA ILE A 216 -11.45 13.67 1.07
C ILE A 216 -11.80 12.19 1.16
N TYR A 217 -13.07 11.88 0.92
CA TYR A 217 -13.63 10.53 0.90
C TYR A 217 -13.31 9.88 -0.45
N ILE A 218 -12.15 9.22 -0.53
CA ILE A 218 -11.65 8.56 -1.75
C ILE A 218 -12.59 7.42 -2.17
N TYR A 219 -13.10 6.65 -1.20
CA TYR A 219 -14.07 5.59 -1.46
C TYR A 219 -15.30 6.14 -2.18
N ASP A 220 -15.95 7.16 -1.64
CA ASP A 220 -17.14 7.78 -2.24
C ASP A 220 -16.85 8.40 -3.60
N LEU A 221 -15.69 9.05 -3.76
CA LEU A 221 -15.24 9.60 -5.03
C LEU A 221 -15.14 8.52 -6.11
N HIS A 222 -14.60 7.34 -5.76
CA HIS A 222 -14.39 6.24 -6.69
C HIS A 222 -15.67 5.46 -7.02
N HIS A 223 -16.71 5.60 -6.19
CA HIS A 223 -18.04 5.04 -6.42
C HIS A 223 -19.06 6.08 -6.92
N ASN A 224 -18.61 7.30 -7.24
CA ASN A 224 -19.50 8.34 -7.73
C ASN A 224 -20.00 8.01 -9.15
N PRO A 225 -21.32 7.78 -9.36
CA PRO A 225 -21.86 7.38 -10.65
C PRO A 225 -21.72 8.45 -11.74
N LYS A 226 -21.50 9.71 -11.36
CA LYS A 226 -21.20 10.81 -12.31
C LYS A 226 -19.81 10.72 -12.91
N LEU A 227 -18.87 10.06 -12.20
CA LEU A 227 -17.49 9.85 -12.65
C LEU A 227 -17.28 8.44 -13.21
N TYR A 228 -17.97 7.45 -12.64
CA TYR A 228 -17.89 6.04 -13.01
C TYR A 228 -19.30 5.49 -13.24
N PRO A 229 -19.79 5.46 -14.50
CA PRO A 229 -21.07 4.81 -14.82
C PRO A 229 -21.08 3.36 -14.36
N ASP A 230 -22.17 2.90 -13.74
CA ASP A 230 -22.26 1.59 -13.08
C ASP A 230 -21.10 1.34 -12.09
N PRO A 231 -20.97 2.14 -11.03
CA PRO A 231 -19.77 2.17 -10.18
C PRO A 231 -19.49 0.84 -9.45
N GLU A 232 -20.49 0.00 -9.26
CA GLU A 232 -20.35 -1.32 -8.62
C GLU A 232 -19.89 -2.43 -9.59
N LYS A 233 -19.88 -2.16 -10.90
CA LYS A 233 -19.41 -3.12 -11.90
C LYS A 233 -17.88 -3.09 -11.96
N PHE A 234 -17.26 -4.25 -11.71
CA PHE A 234 -15.83 -4.47 -11.91
C PHE A 234 -15.49 -4.50 -13.40
N ASP A 235 -14.93 -3.40 -13.90
CA ASP A 235 -14.65 -3.20 -15.32
C ASP A 235 -13.24 -2.64 -15.56
N PRO A 236 -12.24 -3.50 -15.79
CA PRO A 236 -10.86 -3.07 -16.06
C PRO A 236 -10.73 -2.14 -17.28
N GLU A 237 -11.64 -2.25 -18.26
CA GLU A 237 -11.57 -1.49 -19.51
C GLU A 237 -11.83 0.02 -19.28
N ARG A 238 -12.33 0.41 -18.10
CA ARG A 238 -12.31 1.81 -17.63
C ARG A 238 -10.90 2.41 -17.67
N PHE A 239 -9.86 1.59 -17.51
CA PHE A 239 -8.47 2.05 -17.49
C PHE A 239 -7.74 1.92 -18.83
N LEU A 240 -8.46 1.65 -19.92
CA LEU A 240 -7.91 1.80 -21.26
C LEU A 240 -7.38 3.23 -21.49
N PRO A 241 -6.30 3.41 -22.27
CA PRO A 241 -5.71 4.72 -22.52
C PRO A 241 -6.73 5.76 -23.01
N GLU A 242 -7.60 5.39 -23.96
CA GLU A 242 -8.64 6.28 -24.52
C GLU A 242 -9.65 6.75 -23.46
N ASN A 243 -10.00 5.87 -22.52
CA ASN A 243 -10.95 6.15 -21.44
C ASN A 243 -10.29 7.01 -20.34
N CYS A 244 -9.00 6.81 -20.08
CA CYS A 244 -8.24 7.61 -19.12
C CYS A 244 -8.01 9.05 -19.58
N GLN A 245 -7.78 9.27 -20.88
CA GLN A 245 -7.52 10.62 -21.43
C GLN A 245 -8.67 11.60 -21.15
N LYS A 246 -9.91 11.11 -21.13
CA LYS A 246 -11.11 11.93 -20.88
C LYS A 246 -11.42 12.11 -19.39
N ARG A 247 -10.76 11.36 -18.51
CA ARG A 247 -11.04 11.35 -17.07
C ARG A 247 -10.38 12.56 -16.40
N HIS A 248 -11.11 13.21 -15.49
CA HIS A 248 -10.53 14.28 -14.68
C HIS A 248 -9.32 13.74 -13.86
N PRO A 249 -8.17 14.44 -13.81
CA PRO A 249 -6.96 13.93 -13.14
C PRO A 249 -7.15 13.55 -11.66
N PHE A 250 -8.10 14.20 -10.98
CA PHE A 250 -8.46 13.93 -9.58
C PHE A 250 -9.68 13.00 -9.41
N ALA A 251 -10.15 12.31 -10.44
CA ALA A 251 -11.25 11.34 -10.32
C ALA A 251 -10.77 9.95 -9.85
N TYR A 252 -9.46 9.66 -9.97
CA TYR A 252 -8.85 8.41 -9.53
C TYR A 252 -7.65 8.72 -8.63
N LEU A 253 -7.81 8.47 -7.33
CA LEU A 253 -6.91 8.92 -6.25
C LEU A 253 -6.50 7.83 -5.24
N PRO A 254 -6.30 6.55 -5.61
CA PRO A 254 -5.91 5.53 -4.61
C PRO A 254 -4.52 5.78 -4.00
N PHE A 255 -3.69 6.58 -4.66
CA PHE A 255 -2.36 6.99 -4.20
C PHE A 255 -2.28 8.48 -3.85
N SER A 256 -3.44 9.12 -3.58
CA SER A 256 -3.54 10.58 -3.42
C SER A 256 -3.01 11.32 -4.67
N ALA A 257 -2.87 12.65 -4.60
CA ALA A 257 -2.32 13.48 -5.67
C ALA A 257 -1.63 14.74 -5.09
N GLY A 258 -0.93 15.47 -5.95
CA GLY A 258 -0.19 16.68 -5.58
C GLY A 258 1.12 16.38 -4.84
N PRO A 259 1.67 17.36 -4.11
CA PRO A 259 3.00 17.24 -3.47
C PRO A 259 3.04 16.24 -2.29
N ARG A 260 1.87 15.78 -1.81
CA ARG A 260 1.72 14.77 -0.76
C ARG A 260 1.03 13.51 -1.33
N ASN A 261 1.39 13.13 -2.55
CA ASN A 261 1.01 11.86 -3.13
C ASN A 261 1.85 10.71 -2.53
N CYS A 262 1.44 9.47 -2.78
CA CYS A 262 2.16 8.30 -2.29
C CYS A 262 3.53 8.17 -2.96
N ILE A 263 4.59 8.34 -2.17
CA ILE A 263 5.98 8.12 -2.63
C ILE A 263 6.23 6.66 -3.05
N GLY A 264 5.50 5.72 -2.46
CA GLY A 264 5.59 4.28 -2.72
C GLY A 264 4.80 3.78 -3.92
N GLN A 265 4.04 4.63 -4.63
CA GLN A 265 3.10 4.19 -5.69
C GLN A 265 3.73 3.23 -6.72
N LYS A 266 4.91 3.59 -7.25
CA LYS A 266 5.60 2.76 -8.25
C LYS A 266 6.05 1.42 -7.66
N PHE A 267 6.54 1.44 -6.42
CA PHE A 267 6.98 0.24 -5.72
C PHE A 267 5.79 -0.70 -5.46
N ALA A 268 4.68 -0.18 -4.93
CA ALA A 268 3.47 -0.94 -4.67
C ALA A 268 2.92 -1.60 -5.95
N MET A 269 2.86 -0.87 -7.08
CA MET A 269 2.39 -1.44 -8.34
C MET A 269 3.28 -2.60 -8.83
N LEU A 270 4.61 -2.47 -8.72
CA LEU A 270 5.53 -3.55 -9.08
C LEU A 270 5.36 -4.77 -8.17
N GLU A 271 5.18 -4.55 -6.87
CA GLU A 271 4.96 -5.62 -5.89
C GLU A 271 3.64 -6.36 -6.15
N ILE A 272 2.53 -5.64 -6.33
CA ILE A 272 1.21 -6.23 -6.60
C ILE A 272 1.25 -7.02 -7.90
N LYS A 273 1.80 -6.45 -8.99
CA LYS A 273 1.94 -7.16 -10.27
C LYS A 273 2.77 -8.43 -10.13
N THR A 274 3.90 -8.36 -9.41
CA THR A 274 4.78 -9.52 -9.18
C THR A 274 4.04 -10.64 -8.45
N VAL A 275 3.34 -10.32 -7.37
CA VAL A 275 2.62 -11.31 -6.57
C VAL A 275 1.45 -11.90 -7.37
N ILE A 276 0.60 -11.06 -7.96
CA ILE A 276 -0.59 -11.53 -8.68
C ILE A 276 -0.21 -12.35 -9.91
N SER A 277 0.74 -11.89 -10.73
CA SER A 277 1.21 -12.66 -11.90
C SER A 277 1.81 -14.02 -11.51
N THR A 278 2.60 -14.07 -10.44
CA THR A 278 3.21 -15.32 -9.96
C THR A 278 2.16 -16.31 -9.47
N VAL A 279 1.14 -15.80 -8.76
CA VAL A 279 0.01 -16.63 -8.31
C VAL A 279 -0.80 -17.13 -9.50
N LEU A 280 -1.18 -16.25 -10.43
CA LEU A 280 -2.04 -16.61 -11.55
C LEU A 280 -1.38 -17.58 -12.54
N ARG A 281 -0.05 -17.54 -12.72
CA ARG A 281 0.65 -18.55 -13.53
C ARG A 281 0.59 -19.95 -12.93
N LYS A 282 0.47 -20.08 -11.60
CA LYS A 282 0.46 -21.37 -10.89
C LYS A 282 -0.94 -21.86 -10.52
N PHE A 283 -1.85 -20.94 -10.29
CA PHE A 283 -3.17 -21.22 -9.74
C PHE A 283 -4.27 -20.53 -10.53
N ILE A 284 -5.40 -21.21 -10.57
CA ILE A 284 -6.71 -20.63 -10.84
C ILE A 284 -7.30 -20.20 -9.50
N LEU A 285 -7.76 -18.96 -9.43
CA LEU A 285 -8.51 -18.46 -8.28
C LEU A 285 -10.00 -18.74 -8.48
N GLU A 286 -10.63 -19.38 -7.50
CA GLU A 286 -12.06 -19.68 -7.46
C GLU A 286 -12.70 -19.02 -6.22
N PRO A 287 -13.95 -18.55 -6.32
CA PRO A 287 -14.57 -17.80 -5.24
C PRO A 287 -14.97 -18.75 -4.11
N ILE A 288 -14.60 -18.39 -2.87
CA ILE A 288 -15.24 -18.91 -1.65
C ILE A 288 -16.13 -17.80 -1.09
N ASP A 289 -15.55 -16.61 -0.92
CA ASP A 289 -16.29 -15.39 -0.62
C ASP A 289 -16.56 -14.59 -1.89
N THR A 290 -17.71 -13.93 -1.93
CA THR A 290 -18.07 -12.95 -2.95
C THR A 290 -17.96 -11.53 -2.38
N PRO A 291 -17.90 -10.47 -3.22
CA PRO A 291 -17.95 -9.09 -2.76
C PRO A 291 -19.09 -8.78 -1.77
N ALA A 292 -20.25 -9.44 -1.92
CA ALA A 292 -21.40 -9.25 -1.05
C ALA A 292 -21.20 -9.84 0.37
N ASP A 293 -20.30 -10.81 0.53
CA ASP A 293 -20.00 -11.44 1.82
C ASP A 293 -19.01 -10.60 2.66
N ILE A 294 -18.34 -9.63 2.04
CA ILE A 294 -17.29 -8.86 2.69
C ILE A 294 -17.87 -7.72 3.52
N VAL A 295 -17.69 -7.81 4.83
CA VAL A 295 -17.96 -6.70 5.75
C VAL A 295 -16.71 -5.85 5.88
N LEU A 296 -16.74 -4.70 5.22
CA LEU A 296 -15.68 -3.70 5.29
C LEU A 296 -15.67 -3.03 6.66
N ILE A 297 -14.49 -2.98 7.28
CA ILE A 297 -14.24 -2.20 8.48
C ILE A 297 -13.21 -1.13 8.19
N MET A 298 -13.44 0.04 8.78
CA MET A 298 -12.50 1.14 8.74
C MET A 298 -11.49 0.97 9.89
N ASP A 299 -10.26 0.63 9.54
CA ASP A 299 -9.09 0.85 10.37
C ASP A 299 -8.37 2.12 9.84
N LEU A 300 -7.06 2.30 10.07
CA LEU A 300 -6.26 3.26 9.29
C LEU A 300 -6.31 3.00 7.77
N ILE A 301 -6.58 1.75 7.39
CA ILE A 301 -6.84 1.28 6.03
C ILE A 301 -8.15 0.49 6.00
N ILE A 302 -8.68 0.24 4.81
CA ILE A 302 -9.84 -0.64 4.66
C ILE A 302 -9.44 -2.10 4.90
N ARG A 303 -10.24 -2.83 5.70
CA ARG A 303 -10.03 -4.26 5.95
C ARG A 303 -11.35 -5.02 5.86
N SER A 304 -11.26 -6.35 5.74
CA SER A 304 -12.41 -7.24 5.96
C SER A 304 -12.46 -7.68 7.42
N LYS A 305 -13.64 -7.61 8.05
CA LYS A 305 -13.87 -8.05 9.43
C LYS A 305 -13.47 -9.52 9.67
N ASN A 306 -13.76 -10.39 8.70
CA ASN A 306 -13.59 -11.84 8.82
C ASN A 306 -12.45 -12.38 7.95
N GLY A 307 -11.61 -11.50 7.39
CA GLY A 307 -10.66 -11.86 6.35
C GLY A 307 -11.34 -12.09 4.99
N ILE A 308 -10.57 -12.57 4.02
CA ILE A 308 -11.03 -12.86 2.64
C ILE A 308 -10.58 -14.27 2.31
N ARG A 309 -11.52 -15.14 1.92
CA ARG A 309 -11.26 -16.52 1.53
C ARG A 309 -11.40 -16.68 0.03
N VAL A 310 -10.37 -17.27 -0.57
CA VAL A 310 -10.29 -17.59 -2.00
C VAL A 310 -9.73 -19.00 -2.13
N ASN A 311 -10.30 -19.81 -3.02
CA ASN A 311 -9.79 -21.14 -3.33
C ASN A 311 -8.68 -21.04 -4.38
N PHE A 312 -7.59 -21.77 -4.18
CA PHE A 312 -6.44 -21.83 -5.09
C PHE A 312 -6.39 -23.22 -5.71
N LYS A 313 -6.83 -23.34 -6.96
CA LYS A 313 -6.79 -24.58 -7.72
C LYS A 313 -5.51 -24.62 -8.57
N PRO A 314 -4.61 -25.61 -8.41
CA PRO A 314 -3.44 -25.74 -9.28
C PRO A 314 -3.83 -25.76 -10.76
N ARG A 315 -3.04 -25.11 -11.61
CA ARG A 315 -3.22 -25.17 -13.07
C ARG A 315 -2.68 -26.45 -13.70
N HIS A 316 -1.69 -27.07 -13.05
CA HIS A 316 -1.01 -28.29 -13.47
C HIS A 316 -1.11 -29.36 -12.39
#